data_AF-A0A199UBK5-F1
#
_entry.id   AF-A0A199UBK5-F1
#
_cell.length_a   1.000
_cell.length_b   1.000
_cell.length_c   1.000
_cell.angle_alpha   90.00
_cell.angle_beta   90.00
_cell.angle_gamma   90.00
#
_symmetry.space_group_name_H-M   'P 1'
#
loop_
_entity.id
_entity.type
_entity.pdbx_description
1 polymer ?
#
loop_
_entity_poly.entity_id
_entity_poly.type
_entity_poly.pdbx_seq_one_letter_code
_entity_poly.pdbx_strand_id
1 'polypeptide(L)'
;MTLLGKLEADVEINAPADQFHDVFSCRPHHVSNMNPNKIDSCDLHEDRSRKIVKEIIEIIHDVNLSTTFKVIEGDLLKEYKSFKLIIQATPKDEGS
;
A
#
# COMPACT_ATOMS: atom_id res chain seq x y z
N MET A 1 -12.71 -22.98 10.93
CA MET A 1 -13.16 -22.25 9.73
C MET A 1 -12.25 -21.05 9.55
N THR A 2 -11.63 -20.89 8.38
CA THR A 2 -10.75 -19.74 8.10
C THR A 2 -11.57 -18.70 7.34
N LEU A 3 -11.76 -17.51 7.93
CA LEU A 3 -12.39 -16.39 7.25
C LEU A 3 -11.34 -15.72 6.37
N LEU A 4 -11.61 -15.61 5.07
CA LEU A 4 -10.75 -14.96 4.08
C LEU A 4 -11.59 -13.92 3.34
N GLY A 5 -11.09 -12.69 3.24
CA GLY A 5 -11.67 -11.62 2.44
C GLY A 5 -10.63 -11.07 1.49
N LYS A 6 -11.04 -10.70 0.27
CA LYS A 6 -10.22 -10.04 -0.73
C LYS A 6 -10.94 -8.77 -1.17
N LEU A 7 -10.26 -7.63 -1.09
CA LEU A 7 -10.73 -6.35 -1.60
C LEU A 7 -9.73 -5.90 -2.66
N GLU A 8 -10.24 -5.53 -3.83
CA GLU A 8 -9.45 -5.04 -4.96
C GLU A 8 -10.07 -3.74 -5.47
N ALA A 9 -9.23 -2.80 -5.85
CA ALA A 9 -9.64 -1.54 -6.42
C ALA A 9 -8.60 -1.12 -7.46
N ASP A 10 -9.05 -0.90 -8.69
CA ASP A 10 -8.23 -0.36 -9.76
C ASP A 10 -8.45 1.14 -9.84
N VAL A 11 -7.37 1.90 -9.85
CA VAL A 11 -7.39 3.36 -9.95
C VAL A 11 -6.55 3.77 -11.13
N GLU A 12 -7.12 4.59 -11.99
CA GLU A 12 -6.39 5.15 -13.12
C GLU A 12 -5.42 6.23 -12.61
N ILE A 13 -4.13 6.03 -12.85
CA ILE A 13 -3.08 6.96 -12.45
C ILE A 13 -2.59 7.72 -13.69
N ASN A 14 -2.37 9.02 -13.55
CA ASN A 14 -1.78 9.87 -14.58
C ASN A 14 -0.27 10.05 -14.34
N ALA A 15 0.44 8.95 -14.14
CA ALA A 15 1.88 8.88 -13.92
C ALA A 15 2.43 7.56 -14.49
N PRO A 16 3.73 7.50 -14.86
CA PRO A 16 4.36 6.28 -15.33
C PRO A 16 4.30 5.15 -14.28
N ALA A 17 3.99 3.93 -14.72
CA ALA A 17 3.79 2.78 -13.84
C ALA A 17 5.07 2.36 -13.10
N ASP A 18 6.23 2.51 -13.74
CA ASP A 18 7.55 2.27 -13.19
C ASP A 18 7.89 3.26 -12.05
N GLN A 19 7.64 4.56 -12.26
CA GLN A 19 7.83 5.57 -11.23
C GLN A 19 6.92 5.35 -10.02
N PHE A 20 5.68 4.92 -10.26
CA PHE A 20 4.76 4.58 -9.18
C PHE A 20 5.25 3.35 -8.40
N HIS A 21 5.65 2.28 -9.10
CA HIS A 21 6.18 1.07 -8.46
C HIS A 21 7.44 1.36 -7.64
N ASP A 22 8.38 2.15 -8.16
CA ASP A 22 9.63 2.52 -7.46
C ASP A 22 9.38 3.20 -6.12
N VAL A 23 8.34 4.03 -5.99
CA VAL A 23 7.99 4.69 -4.74
C VAL A 23 7.63 3.66 -3.67
N PHE A 24 6.78 2.69 -3.99
CA PHE A 24 6.31 1.69 -3.03
C PHE A 24 7.35 0.61 -2.78
N SER A 25 8.15 0.26 -3.79
CA SER A 25 9.15 -0.82 -3.71
C SER A 25 10.46 -0.37 -3.06
N CYS A 26 10.95 0.82 -3.41
CA CYS A 26 12.29 1.26 -3.01
C CYS A 26 12.27 2.33 -1.92
N ARG A 27 11.16 3.08 -1.77
CA ARG A 27 11.09 4.23 -0.84
C ARG A 27 9.75 4.32 -0.10
N PRO A 28 9.30 3.27 0.62
CA PRO A 28 8.02 3.28 1.32
C PRO A 28 7.91 4.40 2.37
N HIS A 29 9.04 4.89 2.88
CA HIS A 29 9.12 6.05 3.78
C HIS A 29 8.75 7.40 3.11
N HIS A 30 8.73 7.49 1.77
CA HIS A 30 8.24 8.67 1.04
C HIS A 30 6.73 8.67 0.78
N VAL A 31 6.03 7.54 0.98
CA VAL A 31 4.56 7.49 0.87
C VAL A 31 3.91 8.44 1.88
N SER A 32 4.54 8.62 3.04
CA SER A 32 4.13 9.61 4.04
C SER A 32 4.40 11.06 3.65
N ASN A 33 5.22 11.32 2.61
CA ASN A 33 5.49 12.67 2.12
C ASN A 33 4.77 12.97 0.79
N MET A 34 4.28 11.95 0.07
CA MET A 34 3.54 12.12 -1.20
C MET A 34 2.09 12.56 -1.01
N ASN A 35 1.57 12.54 0.22
CA ASN A 35 0.21 12.97 0.52
C ASN A 35 0.14 13.81 1.80
N PRO A 36 0.72 15.02 1.84
CA PRO A 36 0.74 15.86 3.04
C PRO A 36 -0.67 16.25 3.54
N ASN A 37 -1.72 16.13 2.72
CA ASN A 37 -3.11 16.35 3.16
C ASN A 37 -3.80 15.09 3.73
N LYS A 38 -3.17 13.90 3.75
CA LYS A 38 -3.71 12.67 4.38
C LYS A 38 -2.71 11.83 5.17
N ILE A 39 -1.41 12.02 5.00
CA ILE A 39 -0.33 11.35 5.74
C ILE A 39 0.75 12.42 5.89
N ASP A 40 0.93 12.99 7.08
CA ASP A 40 1.79 14.18 7.24
C ASP A 40 2.61 14.19 8.54
N SER A 41 2.85 13.02 9.14
CA SER A 41 3.09 12.87 10.58
C SER A 41 1.79 12.88 11.38
N CYS A 42 1.72 11.94 12.33
CA CYS A 42 0.56 11.67 13.15
C CYS A 42 0.36 12.78 14.19
N ASP A 43 -0.42 13.81 13.87
CA ASP A 43 -1.22 14.51 14.86
C ASP A 43 -2.60 14.97 14.35
N LEU A 44 -3.56 14.04 14.26
CA LEU A 44 -4.98 14.37 14.07
C LEU A 44 -5.73 14.16 15.39
N HIS A 45 -6.37 15.22 15.89
CA HIS A 45 -7.35 15.19 16.98
C HIS A 45 -8.70 15.55 16.35
N GLU A 46 -9.47 14.51 16.06
CA GLU A 46 -10.91 14.35 16.33
C GLU A 46 -11.35 13.05 15.61
N ASP A 47 -11.56 12.02 16.41
CA ASP A 47 -12.25 10.75 16.13
C ASP A 47 -11.77 9.79 15.02
N ARG A 48 -10.55 9.94 14.48
CA ARG A 48 -9.86 8.83 13.81
C ARG A 48 -8.77 8.28 14.71
N SER A 49 -9.06 7.14 15.36
CA SER A 49 -8.04 6.33 16.03
C SER A 49 -6.90 6.05 15.06
N ARG A 50 -5.72 6.61 15.34
CA ARG A 50 -4.49 6.36 14.58
C ARG A 50 -4.19 4.87 14.68
N LYS A 51 -4.22 4.17 13.55
CA LYS A 51 -3.83 2.77 13.48
C LYS A 51 -2.37 2.70 13.08
N ILE A 52 -1.55 2.08 13.93
CA ILE A 52 -0.13 1.87 13.66
C ILE A 52 0.05 0.43 13.20
N VAL A 53 0.77 0.25 12.10
CA VAL A 53 1.11 -1.08 11.57
C VAL A 53 2.59 -1.16 11.22
N LYS A 54 3.20 -2.31 11.50
CA LYS A 54 4.52 -2.67 10.99
C LYS A 54 4.32 -3.66 9.86
N GLU A 55 4.96 -3.35 8.74
CA GLU A 55 4.87 -4.13 7.52
C GLU A 55 6.26 -4.51 7.06
N ILE A 56 6.38 -5.69 6.47
CA ILE A 56 7.58 -6.13 5.77
C ILE A 56 7.23 -6.32 4.31
N ILE A 57 8.18 -6.02 3.42
CA ILE A 57 8.06 -6.39 2.02
C ILE A 57 8.25 -7.91 1.94
N GLU A 58 7.23 -8.63 1.51
CA GLU A 58 7.26 -10.08 1.35
C GLU A 58 7.80 -10.46 -0.03
N ILE A 59 7.36 -9.74 -1.08
CA ILE A 59 7.74 -10.04 -2.46
C ILE A 59 7.77 -8.75 -3.27
N ILE A 60 8.82 -8.58 -4.07
CA ILE A 60 8.93 -7.55 -5.11
C ILE A 60 9.00 -8.27 -6.46
N HIS A 61 8.10 -7.93 -7.37
CA HIS A 61 8.06 -8.41 -8.75
C HIS A 61 8.24 -7.21 -9.68
N ASP A 62 9.49 -6.90 -10.02
CA ASP A 62 9.81 -5.75 -10.87
C ASP A 62 9.22 -5.89 -12.28
N VAL A 63 9.23 -7.11 -12.85
CA VAL A 63 8.66 -7.37 -14.19
C VAL A 63 7.16 -7.07 -14.27
N ASN A 64 6.43 -7.36 -13.19
CA ASN A 64 4.99 -7.14 -13.11
C ASN A 64 4.64 -5.80 -12.46
N LEU A 65 5.65 -5.01 -12.09
CA LEU A 65 5.52 -3.79 -11.30
C LEU A 65 4.60 -3.99 -10.08
N SER A 66 4.81 -5.11 -9.37
CA SER A 66 3.98 -5.52 -8.25
C SER A 66 4.82 -5.69 -6.98
N THR A 67 4.29 -5.24 -5.86
CA THR A 67 4.92 -5.39 -4.53
C THR A 67 3.89 -5.86 -3.52
N THR A 68 4.25 -6.89 -2.76
CA THR A 68 3.42 -7.47 -1.71
C THR A 68 4.02 -7.16 -0.34
N PHE A 69 3.22 -6.55 0.52
CA PHE A 69 3.54 -6.23 1.90
C PHE A 69 2.75 -7.14 2.82
N LYS A 70 3.40 -7.60 3.89
CA LYS A 70 2.79 -8.39 4.94
C LYS A 70 2.81 -7.62 6.24
N VAL A 71 1.66 -7.48 6.87
CA VAL A 71 1.56 -6.88 8.21
C VAL A 71 2.07 -7.89 9.24
N ILE A 72 3.04 -7.49 10.04
CA ILE A 72 3.64 -8.33 11.10
C ILE A 72 3.21 -7.89 12.49
N GLU A 73 2.91 -6.60 12.70
CA GLU A 73 2.43 -6.05 13.97
C GLU A 73 1.48 -4.88 13.72
N GLY A 74 0.64 -4.57 14.71
CA GLY A 74 -0.18 -3.37 14.70
C GLY A 74 -1.68 -3.62 14.87
N ASP A 75 -2.46 -2.54 14.80
CA ASP A 75 -3.88 -2.57 15.11
C ASP A 75 -4.70 -3.44 14.15
N LEU A 76 -4.24 -3.62 12.90
CA LEU A 76 -4.88 -4.52 11.94
C LEU A 76 -4.90 -5.98 12.42
N LEU A 77 -3.88 -6.44 13.13
CA LEU A 77 -3.81 -7.82 13.59
C LEU A 77 -4.69 -8.11 14.82
N LYS A 78 -5.30 -7.08 15.42
CA LYS A 78 -6.34 -7.26 16.45
C LYS A 78 -7.66 -7.75 15.86
N GLU A 79 -7.94 -7.36 14.62
CA GLU A 79 -9.17 -7.68 13.91
C GLU A 79 -8.98 -8.82 12.90
N TYR A 80 -7.78 -8.92 12.30
CA TYR A 80 -7.45 -9.92 11.30
C TYR A 80 -6.32 -10.84 11.77
N LYS A 81 -6.44 -12.15 11.53
CA LYS A 81 -5.36 -13.10 11.85
C LYS A 81 -4.10 -12.87 11.00
N SER A 82 -4.28 -12.40 9.77
CA SER A 82 -3.19 -12.00 8.87
C SER A 82 -3.72 -11.00 7.86
N PHE A 83 -2.88 -10.06 7.44
CA PHE A 83 -3.21 -9.06 6.43
C PHE A 83 -2.05 -8.92 5.44
N LYS A 84 -2.38 -8.88 4.14
CA LYS A 84 -1.44 -8.64 3.05
C LYS A 84 -1.95 -7.49 2.20
N LEU A 85 -1.07 -6.55 1.85
CA LEU A 85 -1.33 -5.48 0.92
C LEU A 85 -0.56 -5.77 -0.36
N ILE A 86 -1.24 -5.75 -1.51
CA ILE A 86 -0.61 -5.95 -2.82
C ILE A 86 -0.85 -4.68 -3.60
N ILE A 87 0.23 -4.06 -4.07
CA ILE A 87 0.20 -2.89 -4.93
C ILE A 87 0.80 -3.32 -6.26
N GLN A 88 0.04 -3.16 -7.33
CA GLN A 88 0.47 -3.46 -8.69
C GLN A 88 0.22 -2.24 -9.57
N ALA A 89 1.22 -1.87 -10.37
CA ALA A 89 1.09 -0.87 -11.41
C ALA A 89 1.00 -1.55 -12.78
N THR A 90 0.02 -1.19 -13.58
CA THR A 90 -0.11 -1.64 -14.96
C THR A 90 0.15 -0.45 -15.88
N PRO A 91 1.11 -0.52 -16.82
CA PRO A 91 1.30 0.51 -17.82
C PRO A 91 0.02 0.67 -18.65
N LYS A 92 -0.36 1.92 -18.94
CA LYS A 92 -1.36 2.16 -19.99
C LYS A 92 -0.68 1.92 -21.33
N ASP A 93 -1.25 1.05 -22.17
CA ASP A 93 -0.89 1.05 -23.58
C ASP A 93 -1.17 2.45 -24.15
N GLU A 94 -0.19 3.05 -24.82
CA GLU A 94 -0.44 4.17 -25.74
C GLU A 94 -1.22 3.60 -26.93
N GLY A 95 -2.54 3.46 -26.77
CA GLY A 95 -3.41 2.76 -27.71
C GLY A 95 -4.76 3.43 -27.88
N SER A 96 -4.78 4.64 -28.43
CA SER A 96 -5.85 5.16 -29.32
C SER A 96 -5.30 6.30 -30.18
#